data_AF-A0A916GF77-F1
#
_entry.id   AF-A0A916GF77-F1
#
_cell.length_a   1.000
_cell.length_b   1.000
_cell.length_c   1.000
_cell.angle_alpha   90.00
_cell.angle_beta   90.00
_cell.angle_gamma   90.00
#
_symmetry.space_group_name_H-M   'P 1'
#
loop_
_entity.id
_entity.type
_entity.pdbx_description
1 polymer ?
#
loop_
_entity_poly.entity_id
_entity_poly.type
_entity_poly.pdbx_seq_one_letter_code
_entity_poly.pdbx_strand_id
1 'polypeptide(L)' 'MARIPEAQIARLKSEVSVERLIEAAGIELKQAGKDKLGRCPWHED' A
#
# COMPACT_ATOMS: atom_id res chain seq x y z
N MET A 1 4.30 -7.31 23.47
CA MET A 1 4.80 -5.92 23.32
C MET A 1 5.17 -5.68 21.88
N ALA A 2 4.63 -4.63 21.26
CA ALA A 2 5.12 -4.20 19.94
C ALA A 2 6.60 -3.81 20.08
N ARG A 3 7.47 -4.39 19.25
CA ARG A 3 8.93 -4.20 19.34
C ARG A 3 9.41 -2.87 18.73
N ILE A 4 8.51 -2.13 18.09
CA ILE A 4 8.80 -0.91 17.35
C ILE A 4 8.08 0.26 18.02
N PRO A 5 8.77 1.38 18.31
CA PRO A 5 8.14 2.56 18.87
C PRO A 5 7.02 3.13 17.97
N GLU A 6 5.94 3.63 18.57
CA GLU A 6 4.80 4.18 17.82
C GLU A 6 5.20 5.35 16.90
N ALA A 7 6.15 6.19 17.34
CA ALA A 7 6.68 7.28 16.52
C ALA A 7 7.33 6.78 15.22
N GLN A 8 8.03 5.63 15.27
CA GLN A 8 8.62 5.04 14.07
C GLN A 8 7.55 4.48 13.13
N ILE A 9 6.49 3.87 13.69
CA ILE A 9 5.34 3.37 12.93
C ILE A 9 4.61 4.54 12.25
N ALA A 10 4.38 5.63 12.97
CA ALA A 10 3.72 6.83 12.44
C ALA A 10 4.52 7.45 11.29
N ARG A 11 5.85 7.54 11.45
CA ARG A 11 6.75 8.01 10.39
C ARG A 11 6.62 7.14 9.13
N LEU A 12 6.70 5.81 9.28
CA LEU A 12 6.56 4.89 8.15
C LEU A 12 5.21 5.03 7.42
N LYS A 13 4.10 5.15 8.16
CA LYS A 13 2.77 5.36 7.55
C LYS A 13 2.66 6.65 6.75
N SER A 14 3.40 7.69 7.13
CA SER A 14 3.38 8.98 6.45
C SER A 14 4.33 9.05 5.25
N GLU A 15 5.48 8.37 5.33
CA GLU A 15 6.54 8.49 4.33
C GLU A 15 6.44 7.43 3.24
N VAL A 16 5.80 6.29 3.51
CA VAL A 16 5.73 5.17 2.58
C VAL A 16 4.47 5.25 1.73
N SER A 17 4.66 5.32 0.41
CA SER A 17 3.57 5.25 -0.56
C SER A 17 3.02 3.83 -0.68
N VAL A 18 1.77 3.64 -0.27
CA VAL A 18 1.05 2.35 -0.37
C VAL A 18 0.92 1.92 -1.83
N GLU A 19 0.66 2.87 -2.73
CA GLU A 19 0.59 2.65 -4.18
C GLU A 19 1.85 1.97 -4.73
N ARG A 20 3.03 2.51 -4.42
CA ARG A 20 4.30 1.94 -4.88
C ARG A 20 4.56 0.54 -4.33
N LEU A 21 4.12 0.26 -3.10
CA LEU A 21 4.24 -1.08 -2.51
C LEU A 21 3.39 -2.10 -3.27
N ILE A 22 2.19 -1.70 -3.69
CA ILE A 22 1.28 -2.55 -4.48
C ILE A 22 1.87 -2.82 -5.87
N GLU A 23 2.40 -1.78 -6.55
CA GLU A 23 3.05 -1.94 -7.85
C GLU A 23 4.31 -2.83 -7.76
N ALA A 24 5.12 -2.67 -6.71
CA ALA A 24 6.29 -3.51 -6.46
C ALA A 24 5.93 -4.97 -6.15
N ALA A 25 4.72 -5.23 -5.65
CA ALA A 25 4.17 -6.58 -5.49
C ALA A 25 3.65 -7.19 -6.81
N GLY A 26 3.78 -6.49 -7.94
CA GLY A 26 3.39 -6.96 -9.27
C GLY A 26 1.94 -6.68 -9.65
N ILE A 27 1.25 -5.81 -8.92
CA ILE A 27 -0.16 -5.48 -9.16
C ILE A 27 -0.24 -4.20 -9.99
N GLU A 28 -0.84 -4.27 -11.16
CA GLU A 28 -1.07 -3.10 -12.01
C GLU A 28 -2.18 -2.22 -11.42
N LEU A 29 -1.85 -0.95 -11.17
CA LEU A 29 -2.77 0.07 -10.68
C LEU A 29 -3.18 1.03 -11.81
N LYS A 30 -4.48 1.17 -12.05
CA LYS A 30 -5.08 2.08 -13.03
C LYS A 30 -5.76 3.25 -12.34
N GLN A 31 -5.59 4.45 -12.89
CA GLN A 31 -6.22 5.65 -12.35
C GLN A 31 -7.74 5.60 -12.52
N ALA A 32 -8.46 5.87 -11.43
CA ALA A 32 -9.91 5.97 -11.38
C ALA A 32 -10.30 7.23 -10.59
N GLY A 33 -10.37 8.36 -11.30
CA GLY A 33 -10.61 9.65 -10.66
C GLY A 33 -9.47 10.03 -9.71
N LYS A 34 -9.78 10.12 -8.42
CA LYS A 34 -8.81 10.42 -7.35
C LYS A 34 -8.08 9.19 -6.82
N ASP A 35 -8.58 8.00 -7.15
CA ASP A 35 -8.10 6.72 -6.63
C ASP A 35 -7.34 5.94 -7.70
N LYS A 36 -6.75 4.83 -7.29
CA LYS A 36 -6.20 3.80 -8.18
C LYS A 36 -6.83 2.45 -7.91
N LEU A 37 -7.16 1.72 -8.97
CA LEU A 37 -7.77 0.40 -8.93
C LEU A 37 -6.78 -0.64 -9.46
N GLY A 38 -6.66 -1.77 -8.76
CA GLY A 38 -5.89 -2.92 -9.20
C GLY A 38 -6.64 -4.21 -8.92
N ARG A 39 -6.24 -5.30 -9.58
CA ARG A 39 -6.81 -6.62 -9.30
C ARG A 39 -6.34 -7.11 -7.94
N CYS A 40 -7.27 -7.65 -7.17
CA CYS A 40 -6.97 -8.21 -5.87
C CYS A 40 -6.08 -9.46 -6.05
N PRO A 41 -4.93 -9.57 -5.37
CA PRO A 41 -4.10 -10.77 -5.44
C PRO A 41 -4.66 -11.94 -4.63
N TRP A 42 -5.69 -11.71 -3.80
CA TRP A 42 -6.25 -12.71 -2.88
C TRP A 42 -7.56 -13.32 -3.34
N HIS A 43 -8.17 -12.77 -4.40
CA HIS A 43 -9.40 -13.28 -4.99
C HIS A 43 -9.30 -13.23 -6.51
N GLU A 44 -9.97 -14.17 -7.17
CA GLU A 44 -9.88 -14.40 -8.61
C GLU A 44 -10.80 -13.47 -9.44
N ASP A 45 -11.66 -12.70 -8.77
CA ASP A 45 -12.61 -11.75 -9.37
C ASP A 45 -12.03 -10.32 -9.46
#